data_AF-A0A975CA46-F1
#
_entry.id   AF-A0A975CA46-F1
#
_cell.length_a   1.000
_cell.length_b   1.000
_cell.length_c   1.000
_cell.angle_alpha   90.00
_cell.angle_beta   90.00
_cell.angle_gamma   90.00
#
_symmetry.space_group_name_H-M   'P 1'
#
loop_
_entity.id
_entity.type
_entity.pdbx_description
1 polymer ?
#
loop_
_entity_poly.entity_id
_entity_poly.type
_entity_poly.pdbx_seq_one_letter_code
_entity_poly.pdbx_strand_id
1 'polypeptide(L)' 'MKKYYSIGETASLAKMTIETIRHYDRIGLLKPARVDKQSGYRYYTDEELICMMNYMES' A
#
# COMPACT_ATOMS: atom_id res chain seq x y z
N MET A 1 16.19 7.70 -2.46
CA MET A 1 14.98 8.15 -3.17
C MET A 1 13.81 7.29 -2.71
N LYS A 2 12.73 7.87 -2.16
CA LYS A 2 11.52 7.09 -1.85
C LYS A 2 10.79 6.78 -3.16
N LYS A 3 10.65 5.49 -3.49
CA LYS A 3 9.82 5.06 -4.62
C LYS A 3 8.37 4.99 -4.17
N TYR A 4 7.50 5.57 -4.98
CA TYR A 4 6.07 5.54 -4.79
C TYR A 4 5.47 4.53 -5.76
N TYR A 5 4.65 3.65 -5.24
CA TYR A 5 3.99 2.58 -5.98
C TYR A 5 2.49 2.84 -5.98
N SER A 6 1.87 2.66 -7.15
CA SER A 6 0.42 2.59 -7.24
C SER A 6 -0.10 1.34 -6.52
N ILE A 7 -1.42 1.27 -6.30
CA ILE A 7 -2.04 0.10 -5.66
C ILE A 7 -1.79 -1.21 -6.43
N GLY A 8 -1.66 -1.14 -7.76
CA GLY A 8 -1.34 -2.29 -8.62
C GLY A 8 0.10 -2.76 -8.46
N GLU A 9 1.04 -1.83 -8.42
CA GLU A 9 2.46 -2.14 -8.18
C GLU A 9 2.67 -2.68 -6.77
N THR A 10 2.01 -2.08 -5.78
CA THR A 10 1.98 -2.52 -4.37
C THR A 10 1.52 -3.97 -4.26
N ALA A 11 0.43 -4.32 -4.94
CA ALA A 11 -0.09 -5.68 -4.99
C ALA A 11 0.92 -6.66 -5.62
N SER A 12 1.55 -6.26 -6.74
CA SER A 12 2.59 -7.05 -7.40
C SER A 12 3.81 -7.29 -6.50
N LEU A 13 4.28 -6.26 -5.80
CA LEU A 13 5.41 -6.32 -4.87
C LEU A 13 5.11 -7.22 -3.67
N ALA A 14 3.92 -7.08 -3.09
CA ALA A 14 3.47 -7.92 -1.97
C ALA A 14 3.11 -9.35 -2.38
N LYS A 15 3.13 -9.67 -3.69
CA LYS A 15 2.58 -10.92 -4.26
C LYS A 15 1.14 -11.20 -3.80
N MET A 16 0.37 -10.12 -3.66
CA MET A 16 -1.03 -10.15 -3.24
C MET A 16 -1.93 -9.61 -4.36
N THR A 17 -3.24 -9.84 -4.23
CA THR A 17 -4.18 -9.25 -5.17
C THR A 17 -4.42 -7.77 -4.85
N ILE A 18 -4.82 -6.99 -5.85
CA ILE A 18 -5.23 -5.59 -5.64
C ILE A 18 -6.38 -5.51 -4.63
N GLU A 19 -7.26 -6.50 -4.60
CA GLU A 19 -8.37 -6.56 -3.64
C GLU A 19 -7.89 -6.73 -2.20
N THR A 20 -6.89 -7.58 -1.96
CA THR A 20 -6.24 -7.73 -0.64
C THR A 20 -5.64 -6.42 -0.16
N ILE A 21 -4.89 -5.73 -1.03
CA ILE A 21 -4.32 -4.41 -0.71
C ILE A 21 -5.42 -3.38 -0.43
N ARG A 22 -6.51 -3.37 -1.21
CA ARG A 22 -7.69 -2.51 -0.95
C ARG A 22 -8.39 -2.86 0.35
N HIS A 23 -8.42 -4.13 0.73
CA HIS A 23 -8.96 -4.54 2.02
C HIS A 23 -8.13 -3.96 3.16
N TYR A 24 -6.80 -4.08 3.08
CA TYR A 24 -5.87 -3.52 4.05
C TYR A 24 -5.89 -1.99 4.13
N ASP A 25 -6.04 -1.29 3.00
CA ASP A 25 -6.29 0.16 2.96
C ASP A 25 -7.59 0.53 3.68
N ARG A 26 -8.68 -0.22 3.43
CA ARG A 26 -9.99 0.04 4.05
C ARG A 26 -10.02 -0.17 5.56
N ILE A 27 -9.35 -1.22 6.06
CA ILE A 27 -9.28 -1.49 7.50
C ILE A 27 -8.20 -0.63 8.19
N GLY A 28 -7.43 0.17 7.43
CA GLY A 28 -6.39 1.04 7.95
C GLY A 28 -5.08 0.33 8.32
N LEU A 29 -4.90 -0.93 7.89
CA LEU A 29 -3.68 -1.71 8.07
C LEU A 29 -2.57 -1.23 7.13
N LEU A 30 -2.92 -0.84 5.91
CA LEU A 30 -2.00 -0.25 4.94
C LEU A 30 -2.40 1.21 4.70
N LYS A 31 -1.52 2.17 5.02
CA LYS A 31 -1.83 3.58 4.79
C LYS A 31 -1.09 4.09 3.55
N PRO A 32 -1.74 4.91 2.70
CA PRO A 32 -1.05 5.51 1.58
C PRO A 32 -0.06 6.56 2.10
N ALA A 33 1.22 6.38 1.76
CA ALA A 33 2.27 7.34 2.05
C ALA A 33 2.01 8.72 1.41
N ARG A 34 1.31 8.72 0.27
CA ARG A 34 0.90 9.95 -0.42
C ARG A 34 -0.46 9.77 -1.07
N VAL A 35 -1.34 10.75 -0.85
CA VAL A 35 -2.61 10.87 -1.57
C VAL A 35 -2.54 12.12 -2.44
N ASP A 36 -2.70 11.94 -3.74
CA ASP A 36 -2.77 13.05 -4.66
C ASP A 36 -4.11 13.78 -4.50
N LYS A 37 -4.07 15.05 -4.10
CA LYS A 37 -5.29 15.82 -3.77
C LYS A 37 -6.13 16.18 -5.00
N GLN A 38 -5.53 16.17 -6.21
CA GLN A 38 -6.23 16.54 -7.44
C GLN A 38 -6.96 15.35 -8.05
N SER A 39 -6.33 14.18 -8.04
CA SER A 39 -6.85 12.97 -8.69
C SER A 39 -7.42 11.93 -7.72
N GLY A 40 -7.12 12.05 -6.43
CA GLY A 40 -7.48 11.06 -5.41
C GLY A 40 -6.63 9.77 -5.46
N TYR A 41 -5.59 9.73 -6.30
CA TYR A 41 -4.72 8.56 -6.41
C TYR A 41 -3.89 8.35 -5.15
N ARG A 42 -3.83 7.08 -4.73
CA ARG A 42 -3.09 6.63 -3.56
C ARG A 42 -1.77 5.99 -3.98
N TYR A 43 -0.71 6.43 -3.32
CA TYR A 43 0.64 5.93 -3.52
C TYR A 43 1.19 5.38 -2.21
N TYR A 44 1.83 4.23 -2.31
CA TYR A 44 2.44 3.50 -1.21
C TYR A 44 3.96 3.47 -1.38
N THR A 45 4.68 3.24 -0.29
CA THR A 45 6.14 3.07 -0.30
C THR A 45 6.49 1.70 0.27
N ASP A 46 7.75 1.28 0.09
CA ASP A 46 8.28 0.07 0.74
C ASP A 46 8.05 0.08 2.26
N GLU A 47 8.15 1.24 2.91
CA GLU A 47 7.94 1.39 4.36
C GLU A 47 6.54 0.93 4.79
N GLU A 48 5.49 1.35 4.08
CA GLU A 48 4.11 0.97 4.40
C GLU A 48 3.86 -0.52 4.10
N LEU A 49 4.47 -1.04 3.02
CA LEU A 49 4.44 -2.47 2.70
C LEU A 49 5.05 -3.31 3.83
N ILE A 50 6.27 -2.96 4.24
CA ILE A 50 7.02 -3.65 5.28
C ILE A 50 6.28 -3.55 6.61
N CYS A 51 5.74 -2.38 6.93
CA CYS A 51 4.91 -2.18 8.12
C CYS A 51 3.74 -3.17 8.12
N MET A 52 2.96 -3.22 7.04
CA MET A 52 1.84 -4.15 6.88
C MET A 52 2.28 -5.62 7.00
N MET A 53 3.40 -6.00 6.37
CA MET A 53 3.94 -7.37 6.45
C MET A 53 4.32 -7.76 7.88
N ASN A 54 5.01 -6.87 8.60
CA ASN A 54 5.36 -7.10 10.00
C ASN A 54 4.12 -7.31 10.89
N TYR A 55 3.01 -6.62 10.60
CA TYR A 55 1.74 -6.82 11.31
C TYR A 55 1.07 -8.17 11.00
N MET A 56 1.27 -8.74 9.80
CA MET A 56 0.73 -10.06 9.45
C MET A 56 1.58 -11.21 10.01
N GLU A 57 2.87 -10.97 10.26
CA GLU A 57 3.80 -11.94 10.81
C GLU A 57 3.86 -11.94 12.36
N SER A 58 3.21 -10.98 13.04
CA SER A 58 3.14 -10.86 14.51
C SER A 58 1.92 -11.54 15.13
#